data_AF-A0A531LJQ5-F1
#
_entry.id   AF-A0A531LJQ5-F1
#
_cell.length_a   1.000
_cell.length_b   1.000
_cell.length_c   1.000
_cell.angle_alpha   90.00
_cell.angle_beta   90.00
_cell.angle_gamma   90.00
#
_symmetry.space_group_name_H-M   'P 1'
#
loop_
_entity.id
_entity.type
_entity.pdbx_description
1 polymer ?
#
loop_
_entity_poly.entity_id
_entity_poly.type
_entity_poly.pdbx_seq_one_letter_code
_entity_poly.pdbx_strand_id
1 'polypeptide(L)' 'PIVDEARGWLYVSDSVGEDNRSGIFRYDLKTGEGGLWCREAMSFANGMAMAPDGSGLYVVESDAPCISHVPILA' A
#
# COMPACT_ATOMS: atom_id res chain seq x y z
N PRO A 1 4.49 -6.85 1.71
CA PRO A 1 4.99 -6.01 0.59
C PRO A 1 4.46 -6.56 -0.75
N ILE A 2 4.29 -5.70 -1.75
CA ILE A 2 3.83 -6.06 -3.11
C ILE A 2 4.78 -5.43 -4.14
N VAL A 3 5.27 -6.23 -5.07
CA VAL A 3 6.16 -5.78 -6.16
C VAL A 3 5.34 -5.64 -7.45
N ASP A 4 5.33 -4.45 -8.04
CA ASP A 4 4.79 -4.17 -9.36
C ASP A 4 5.96 -3.93 -10.33
N GLU A 5 6.52 -5.01 -10.85
CA GLU A 5 7.67 -4.95 -11.77
C GLU A 5 7.32 -4.21 -13.08
N ALA A 6 6.07 -4.31 -13.54
CA ALA A 6 5.63 -3.67 -14.77
C ALA A 6 5.70 -2.15 -14.68
N ARG A 7 5.41 -1.58 -13.50
CA ARG A 7 5.50 -0.13 -13.25
C ARG A 7 6.74 0.31 -12.49
N GLY A 8 7.55 -0.63 -11.99
CA GLY A 8 8.79 -0.33 -11.27
C GLY A 8 8.59 0.07 -9.81
N TRP A 9 7.53 -0.39 -9.15
CA TRP A 9 7.19 0.03 -7.78
C TRP A 9 7.20 -1.12 -6.77
N LEU A 10 7.65 -0.82 -5.54
CA LEU A 10 7.42 -1.61 -4.35
C LEU A 10 6.38 -0.90 -3.46
N TYR A 11 5.32 -1.60 -3.10
CA TYR A 11 4.33 -1.14 -2.13
C TYR A 11 4.53 -1.84 -0.79
N VAL A 12 4.54 -1.07 0.29
CA VAL A 12 4.74 -1.55 1.66
C VAL A 12 3.64 -0.99 2.55
N SER A 13 2.94 -1.86 3.27
CA SER A 13 2.01 -1.47 4.32
C SER A 13 2.80 -1.04 5.54
N ASP A 14 2.34 0.01 6.20
CA ASP A 14 2.83 0.46 7.49
C ASP A 14 1.65 0.50 8.46
N SER A 15 1.70 -0.36 9.47
CA SER A 15 0.61 -0.54 10.43
C SER A 15 0.49 0.59 11.43
N VAL A 16 1.56 1.36 11.66
CA VAL A 16 1.60 2.43 12.68
C VAL A 16 1.96 3.77 12.06
N GLY A 17 2.87 3.79 11.08
CA GLY A 17 3.21 4.99 10.32
C GLY A 17 4.04 6.03 11.08
N GLU A 18 4.36 7.09 10.35
CA GLU A 18 4.83 8.36 10.90
C GLU A 18 3.61 9.17 11.42
N ASP A 19 3.74 9.80 12.58
CA ASP A 19 2.63 10.48 13.31
C ASP A 19 1.43 9.58 13.67
N ASN A 20 1.66 8.27 13.88
CA ASN A 20 0.62 7.32 14.30
C ASN A 20 -0.49 7.13 13.24
N ARG A 21 -0.15 7.27 11.96
CA ARG A 21 -1.06 7.10 10.82
C ARG A 21 -0.65 5.91 9.96
N SER A 22 -1.38 4.82 10.09
CA SER A 22 -1.23 3.65 9.21
C SER A 22 -1.53 4.00 7.75
N GLY A 23 -0.83 3.34 6.82
CA GLY A 23 -1.03 3.57 5.39
C GLY A 23 -0.17 2.69 4.50
N ILE A 24 0.02 3.13 3.26
CA ILE A 24 0.82 2.45 2.25
C ILE A 24 1.92 3.38 1.75
N PHE A 25 3.15 2.90 1.81
CA PHE A 25 4.32 3.51 1.23
C PHE A 25 4.63 2.92 -0.13
N ARG A 26 5.20 3.72 -1.01
CA ARG A 26 5.63 3.29 -2.34
C ARG A 26 7.06 3.75 -2.61
N TYR A 27 7.88 2.84 -3.13
CA TYR A 27 9.29 3.07 -3.44
C TYR A 27 9.61 2.64 -4.87
N ASP A 28 10.40 3.44 -5.57
CA ASP A 28 10.94 3.11 -6.89
C ASP A 28 11.91 1.93 -6.77
N LEU A 29 11.74 0.90 -7.60
CA LEU A 29 12.54 -0.32 -7.52
C LEU A 29 14.00 -0.11 -7.96
N LYS A 30 14.32 0.94 -8.71
CA LYS A 30 15.68 1.21 -9.20
C LYS A 30 16.46 2.11 -8.25
N THR A 31 15.83 3.17 -7.75
CA THR A 31 16.50 4.18 -6.92
C THR A 31 16.28 3.96 -5.44
N GLY A 32 15.22 3.24 -5.04
CA GLY A 32 14.79 3.12 -3.66
C GLY A 32 14.15 4.38 -3.09
N GLU A 33 13.99 5.44 -3.90
CA GLU A 33 13.32 6.67 -3.48
C GLU A 33 11.81 6.42 -3.33
N GLY A 34 11.23 6.95 -2.26
CA GLY A 34 9.82 6.73 -1.99
C GLY A 34 9.33 7.40 -0.72
N GLY A 35 8.10 7.11 -0.37
CA GLY A 35 7.43 7.69 0.79
C GLY A 35 5.96 7.28 0.87
N LEU A 36 5.22 7.98 1.73
CA LEU A 36 3.80 7.77 1.91
C LEU A 36 3.05 7.99 0.58
N TRP A 37 2.36 6.96 0.12
CA TRP A 37 1.64 6.95 -1.15
C TRP A 37 0.13 7.09 -0.96
N CYS A 38 -0.47 6.25 -0.12
CA CYS A 38 -1.88 6.37 0.22
C CYS A 38 -2.04 7.16 1.53
N ARG A 39 -2.79 8.27 1.47
CA ARG A 39 -3.06 9.15 2.63
C ARG A 39 -4.43 8.89 3.26
N GLU A 40 -5.22 7.97 2.70
CA GLU A 40 -6.48 7.56 3.31
C GLU A 40 -6.18 6.89 4.65
N ALA A 41 -6.98 7.23 5.65
CA ALA A 41 -6.82 6.66 6.98
C ALA A 41 -7.14 5.17 6.93
N MET A 42 -6.21 4.36 7.43
CA MET A 42 -6.39 2.91 7.58
C MET A 42 -6.29 2.52 9.06
N SER A 43 -7.02 1.48 9.43
CA SER A 43 -7.01 0.88 10.75
C SER A 43 -6.02 -0.29 10.77
N PHE A 44 -4.74 0.00 10.97
CA PHE A 44 -3.66 -0.99 11.01
C PHE A 44 -3.55 -1.77 9.68
N ALA A 45 -3.14 -1.07 8.62
CA ALA A 45 -2.81 -1.64 7.32
C ALA A 45 -1.73 -2.72 7.48
N ASN A 46 -2.02 -3.94 7.01
CA ASN A 46 -1.20 -5.11 7.29
C ASN A 46 -0.95 -5.94 6.02
N GLY A 47 -1.79 -6.95 5.75
CA GLY A 47 -1.68 -7.76 4.55
C GLY A 47 -2.08 -6.96 3.31
N MET A 48 -1.36 -7.13 2.21
CA MET A 48 -1.75 -6.57 0.91
C MET A 48 -1.66 -7.62 -0.19
N ALA A 49 -2.48 -7.45 -1.23
CA ALA A 49 -2.42 -8.19 -2.47
C ALA A 49 -2.70 -7.26 -3.66
N MET A 50 -2.00 -7.49 -4.79
CA MET A 50 -2.30 -6.80 -6.05
C MET A 50 -3.61 -7.33 -6.64
N ALA A 51 -4.46 -6.45 -7.15
CA ALA A 51 -5.60 -6.85 -7.98
C ALA A 51 -5.10 -7.60 -9.23
N PRO A 52 -5.80 -8.63 -9.74
CA PRO A 52 -5.30 -9.44 -10.86
C PRO A 52 -5.00 -8.66 -12.15
N ASP A 53 -5.70 -7.54 -12.36
CA ASP A 53 -5.52 -6.63 -13.49
C ASP A 53 -4.47 -5.52 -13.22
N GLY A 54 -3.87 -5.52 -12.02
CA GLY A 54 -2.93 -4.51 -11.58
C GLY A 54 -3.54 -3.12 -11.41
N SER A 55 -4.86 -3.02 -11.24
CA SER A 55 -5.59 -1.74 -11.09
C SER A 55 -5.55 -1.17 -9.68
N GLY A 56 -5.09 -1.94 -8.68
CA GLY A 56 -5.12 -1.52 -7.29
C GLY A 56 -4.58 -2.57 -6.32
N LEU A 57 -4.60 -2.23 -5.03
CA LEU A 57 -4.23 -3.10 -3.92
C LEU A 57 -5.45 -3.41 -3.06
N TYR A 58 -5.64 -4.68 -2.72
CA TYR A 58 -6.47 -5.09 -1.61
C TYR A 58 -5.64 -5.06 -0.32
N VAL A 59 -6.18 -4.45 0.72
CA VAL A 59 -5.49 -4.22 2.00
C VAL A 59 -6.35 -4.75 3.13
N VAL A 60 -5.76 -5.62 3.95
CA VAL A 60 -6.35 -6.03 5.23
C VAL A 60 -6.04 -4.97 6.27
N GLU A 61 -7.08 -4.47 6.91
CA GLU A 61 -7.00 -3.61 8.10
C GLU A 61 -7.18 -4.52 9.31
N SER A 62 -6.21 -4.60 10.22
CA SER A 62 -6.27 -5.58 11.33
C SER A 62 -7.17 -5.14 12.47
N ASP A 63 -7.35 -3.82 12.62
CA ASP A 63 -8.16 -3.21 13.69
C ASP A 63 -9.59 -2.85 13.21
N ALA A 64 -9.90 -3.14 11.94
CA ALA A 64 -11.25 -3.04 11.38
C ALA A 64 -11.60 -4.34 10.62
N PRO A 65 -12.81 -4.90 10.75
CA PRO A 65 -13.18 -6.13 10.06
C PRO A 65 -13.52 -5.87 8.57
N CYS A 66 -12.55 -5.36 7.81
CA CYS A 66 -12.72 -4.98 6.41
C CYS A 66 -11.49 -5.28 5.54
N ILE A 67 -11.73 -5.22 4.23
CA ILE A 67 -10.69 -5.15 3.22
C ILE A 67 -10.93 -3.85 2.44
N SER A 68 -9.92 -3.00 2.38
CA SER A 68 -9.94 -1.77 1.60
C SER A 68 -9.34 -2.03 0.22
N HIS A 69 -9.90 -1.39 -0.81
CA HIS A 69 -9.36 -1.42 -2.16
C HIS A 69 -8.79 -0.04 -2.50
N VAL A 70 -7.48 0.02 -2.72
CA VAL A 70 -6.76 1.26 -3.06
C VAL A 70 -6.40 1.25 -4.54
N PRO A 71 -7.00 2.10 -5.38
CA PRO A 71 -6.73 2.10 -6.82
C PRO A 71 -5.32 2.65 -7.13
N ILE A 72 -4.66 2.03 -8.09
CA ILE A 72 -3.47 2.55 -8.76
C ILE A 72 -3.94 3.26 -10.02
N LEU A 73 -4.06 4.58 -9.94
CA LEU A 73 -4.45 5.42 -11.08
C LEU A 73 -3.25 5.61 -12.03
N ALA A 74 -3.54 5.61 -13.33
CA ALA A 74 -2.55 5.80 -14.40
C ALA A 74 -1.98 7.23 -14.45
#